data_AF-A0A6G3Q1A1-F1
#
_entry.id   AF-A0A6G3Q1A1-F1
#
_cell.length_a   1.000
_cell.length_b   1.000
_cell.length_c   1.000
_cell.angle_alpha   90.00
_cell.angle_beta   90.00
_cell.angle_gamma   90.00
#
_symmetry.space_group_name_H-M   'P 1'
#
loop_
_entity.id
_entity.type
_entity.pdbx_description
1 polymer ?
#
loop_
_entity_poly.entity_id
_entity_poly.type
_entity_poly.pdbx_seq_one_letter_code
_entity_poly.pdbx_strand_id
1 'polypeptide(L)'
;MSEPLSSTLARLEERIAEARLDRAEILDVRALSARTALTEGEIRALLGEEARPVADDIEGRIRRRVRTLHETRLAASGRKRGEVCKEIADALSISPEWARQLLLGKKMPNVPDLTALAAFFGVEQGTGFFTDPAPIALNRELRRLLADLGGAEGGAEEGPLVRFATRHGVVTLALRGRQLTPRKQEALAVMLEGLLSGGEETDR
;
A
#
# COMPACT_ATOMS: atom_id res chain seq x y z
N MET A 1 -15.88 13.89 -10.04
CA MET A 1 -15.06 14.66 -9.08
C MET A 1 -14.46 13.67 -8.10
N SER A 2 -13.16 13.71 -7.83
CA SER A 2 -12.55 12.78 -6.87
C SER A 2 -13.09 13.06 -5.46
N GLU A 3 -13.47 12.02 -4.72
CA GLU A 3 -13.93 12.13 -3.33
C GLU A 3 -12.84 12.82 -2.47
N PRO A 4 -13.20 13.82 -1.64
CA PRO A 4 -12.26 14.48 -0.73
C PRO A 4 -11.68 13.51 0.29
N LEU A 5 -10.42 13.73 0.70
CA LEU A 5 -9.74 12.94 1.74
C LEU A 5 -10.58 12.81 3.03
N SER A 6 -11.20 13.92 3.46
CA SER A 6 -12.04 13.96 4.67
C SER A 6 -13.27 13.05 4.58
N SER A 7 -13.88 12.93 3.40
CA SER A 7 -15.03 12.05 3.17
C SER A 7 -14.61 10.58 3.28
N THR A 8 -13.52 10.21 2.59
CA THR A 8 -12.97 8.85 2.68
C THR A 8 -12.60 8.47 4.11
N LEU A 9 -11.97 9.39 4.85
CA LEU A 9 -11.62 9.17 6.25
C LEU A 9 -12.86 8.96 7.11
N ALA A 10 -13.88 9.82 7.00
CA ALA A 10 -15.12 9.68 7.78
C ALA A 10 -15.79 8.32 7.56
N ARG A 11 -15.85 7.85 6.30
CA ARG A 11 -16.40 6.53 5.95
C ARG A 11 -15.56 5.38 6.52
N LEU A 12 -14.24 5.52 6.51
CA LEU A 12 -13.35 4.51 7.09
C LEU A 12 -13.53 4.43 8.61
N GLU A 13 -13.63 5.56 9.31
CA GLU A 13 -13.90 5.61 10.74
C GLU A 13 -15.25 4.98 11.11
N GLU A 14 -16.30 5.25 10.32
CA GLU A 14 -17.61 4.61 10.48
C GLU A 14 -17.50 3.08 10.36
N ARG A 15 -16.81 2.58 9.32
CA ARG A 15 -16.60 1.14 9.14
C ARG A 15 -15.76 0.49 10.24
N ILE A 16 -14.72 1.18 10.71
CA ILE A 16 -13.91 0.73 11.85
C ILE A 16 -14.80 0.60 13.10
N ALA A 17 -15.66 1.58 13.35
CA ALA A 17 -16.58 1.57 14.48
C ALA A 17 -17.64 0.46 14.39
N GLU A 18 -18.29 0.32 13.22
CA GLU A 18 -19.28 -0.73 12.95
C GLU A 18 -18.72 -2.14 13.16
N ALA A 19 -17.53 -2.39 12.60
CA ALA A 19 -16.86 -3.68 12.69
C ALA A 19 -16.08 -3.89 14.00
N ARG A 20 -16.05 -2.88 14.90
CA ARG A 20 -15.27 -2.87 16.15
C ARG A 20 -13.79 -3.21 15.94
N LEU A 21 -13.22 -2.69 14.87
CA LEU A 21 -11.81 -2.87 14.54
C LEU A 21 -10.94 -1.87 15.30
N ASP A 22 -9.67 -2.19 15.48
CA ASP A 22 -8.72 -1.25 16.05
C ASP A 22 -8.28 -0.22 14.99
N ARG A 23 -8.63 1.04 15.22
CA ARG A 23 -8.24 2.17 14.37
C ARG A 23 -6.73 2.24 14.16
N ALA A 24 -5.93 2.01 15.20
CA ALA A 24 -4.48 2.10 15.13
C ALA A 24 -3.88 1.01 14.24
N GLU A 25 -4.56 -0.14 14.13
CA GLU A 25 -4.16 -1.22 13.22
C GLU A 25 -4.55 -0.91 11.76
N ILE A 26 -5.74 -0.34 11.54
CA ILE A 26 -6.22 -0.02 10.18
C ILE A 26 -5.50 1.21 9.59
N LEU A 27 -5.30 2.23 10.42
CA LEU A 27 -4.63 3.48 10.07
C LEU A 27 -3.17 3.50 10.56
N ASP A 28 -2.48 2.36 10.47
CA ASP A 28 -1.06 2.27 10.80
C ASP A 28 -0.23 3.24 9.92
N VAL A 29 0.29 4.28 10.56
CA VAL A 29 1.07 5.35 9.94
C VAL A 29 2.31 4.82 9.23
N ARG A 30 2.98 3.80 9.80
CA ARG A 30 4.19 3.21 9.22
C ARG A 30 3.85 2.40 7.98
N ALA A 31 2.75 1.64 8.01
CA ALA A 31 2.27 0.91 6.85
C ALA A 31 1.85 1.87 5.73
N LEU A 32 1.10 2.92 6.06
CA LEU A 32 0.70 3.96 5.10
C LEU A 32 1.92 4.68 4.49
N SER A 33 2.94 4.96 5.29
CA SER A 33 4.21 5.55 4.83
C SER A 33 4.89 4.67 3.80
N ALA A 34 5.00 3.36 4.08
CA ALA A 34 5.61 2.40 3.16
C ALA A 34 4.86 2.29 1.82
N ARG A 35 3.53 2.37 1.82
CA ARG A 35 2.71 2.24 0.59
C ARG A 35 2.61 3.53 -0.22
N THR A 36 2.60 4.69 0.44
CA THR A 36 2.44 6.00 -0.23
C THR A 36 3.76 6.70 -0.54
N ALA A 37 4.86 6.25 0.08
CA ALA A 37 6.13 6.96 0.14
C ALA A 37 6.03 8.39 0.72
N LEU A 38 4.97 8.67 1.50
CA LEU A 38 4.86 9.87 2.34
C LEU A 38 5.62 9.66 3.64
N THR A 39 6.11 10.74 4.23
CA THR A 39 6.66 10.69 5.58
C THR A 39 5.56 10.43 6.60
N GLU A 40 5.92 9.81 7.72
CA GLU A 40 4.97 9.60 8.81
C GLU A 40 4.41 10.92 9.36
N GLY A 41 5.19 12.00 9.33
CA GLY A 41 4.74 13.35 9.70
C GLY A 41 3.66 13.89 8.75
N GLU A 42 3.86 13.75 7.42
CA GLU A 42 2.83 14.11 6.42
C GLU A 42 1.55 13.29 6.64
N ILE A 43 1.65 11.99 6.93
CA ILE A 43 0.48 11.14 7.18
C ILE A 43 -0.24 11.54 8.46
N ARG A 44 0.46 11.69 9.60
CA ARG A 44 -0.15 12.15 10.86
C ARG A 44 -0.86 13.48 10.71
N ALA A 45 -0.24 14.43 9.99
CA ALA A 45 -0.84 15.72 9.69
C ALA A 45 -2.16 15.59 8.93
N LEU A 46 -2.19 14.72 7.91
CA LEU A 46 -3.36 14.48 7.08
C LEU A 46 -4.44 13.63 7.78
N LEU A 47 -4.07 12.79 8.74
CA LEU A 47 -4.98 11.98 9.55
C LEU A 47 -5.55 12.71 10.77
N GLY A 48 -5.06 13.91 11.09
CA GLY A 48 -5.63 14.77 12.14
C GLY A 48 -4.82 14.86 13.45
N GLU A 49 -3.52 14.53 13.46
CA GLU A 49 -2.68 14.51 14.68
C GLU A 49 -1.74 15.73 14.85
N GLU A 50 -2.05 16.88 14.25
CA GLU A 50 -1.19 18.09 14.21
C GLU A 50 0.08 17.94 13.34
N ALA A 51 0.05 18.50 12.14
CA ALA A 51 1.23 19.18 11.60
C ALA A 51 0.83 20.22 10.55
N ARG A 52 1.57 21.33 10.55
CA ARG A 52 1.47 22.36 9.52
C ARG A 52 2.01 21.79 8.20
N PRO A 53 1.34 21.98 7.06
CA PRO A 53 1.83 21.47 5.79
C PRO A 53 3.23 22.02 5.52
N VAL A 54 4.21 21.13 5.42
CA VAL A 54 5.55 21.47 4.94
C VAL A 54 5.39 21.99 3.52
N ALA A 55 6.08 23.09 3.19
CA ALA A 55 6.03 23.67 1.86
C ALA A 55 6.23 22.59 0.79
N ASP A 56 5.32 22.56 -0.17
CA ASP A 56 5.21 21.49 -1.13
C ASP A 56 6.18 21.67 -2.31
N ASP A 57 7.44 21.29 -2.10
CA ASP A 57 8.41 21.20 -3.19
C ASP A 57 8.23 19.91 -3.99
N ILE A 58 7.74 20.05 -5.23
CA ILE A 58 7.55 18.94 -6.16
C ILE A 58 8.86 18.19 -6.44
N GLU A 59 9.99 18.90 -6.51
CA GLU A 59 11.28 18.27 -6.78
C GLU A 59 11.72 17.39 -5.59
N GLY A 60 11.69 17.96 -4.40
CA GLY A 60 11.99 17.27 -3.15
C GLY A 60 11.05 16.08 -2.91
N ARG A 61 9.77 16.20 -3.27
CA ARG A 61 8.79 15.10 -3.25
C ARG A 61 9.23 13.96 -4.15
N ILE A 62 9.49 14.24 -5.43
CA ILE A 62 9.86 13.21 -6.40
C ILE A 62 11.10 12.44 -5.92
N ARG A 63 12.16 13.18 -5.55
CA ARG A 63 13.41 12.58 -5.06
C ARG A 63 13.22 11.74 -3.81
N ARG A 64 12.41 12.23 -2.86
CA ARG A 64 12.06 11.50 -1.62
C ARG A 64 11.32 10.20 -1.95
N ARG A 65 10.29 10.25 -2.78
CA ARG A 65 9.47 9.07 -3.11
C ARG A 65 10.27 8.00 -3.86
N VAL A 66 11.14 8.40 -4.80
CA VAL A 66 12.06 7.47 -5.47
C VAL A 66 12.98 6.78 -4.45
N ARG A 67 13.57 7.54 -3.52
CA ARG A 67 14.44 6.97 -2.49
C ARG A 67 13.69 6.01 -1.57
N THR A 68 12.52 6.41 -1.07
CA THR A 68 11.70 5.55 -0.20
C THR A 68 11.30 4.25 -0.90
N LEU A 69 10.89 4.32 -2.17
CA LEU A 69 10.53 3.13 -2.95
C LEU A 69 11.73 2.18 -3.10
N HIS A 70 12.92 2.72 -3.34
CA HIS A 70 14.15 1.94 -3.37
C HIS A 70 14.46 1.28 -2.02
N GLU A 71 14.41 2.03 -0.93
CA GLU A 71 14.71 1.53 0.42
C GLU A 71 13.74 0.43 0.85
N THR A 72 12.44 0.61 0.58
CA THR A 72 11.40 -0.41 0.81
C THR A 72 11.69 -1.68 0.02
N ARG A 73 12.06 -1.56 -1.26
CA ARG A 73 12.42 -2.72 -2.10
C ARG A 73 13.66 -3.45 -1.59
N LEU A 74 14.68 -2.72 -1.12
CA LEU A 74 15.87 -3.34 -0.53
C LEU A 74 15.54 -4.10 0.75
N ALA A 75 14.74 -3.49 1.64
CA ALA A 75 14.32 -4.11 2.89
C ALA A 75 13.49 -5.38 2.63
N ALA A 76 12.60 -5.36 1.62
CA ALA A 76 11.76 -6.51 1.28
C ALA A 76 12.49 -7.63 0.53
N SER A 77 13.47 -7.30 -0.32
CA SER A 77 14.15 -8.28 -1.17
C SER A 77 15.38 -8.93 -0.53
N GLY A 78 15.98 -8.31 0.49
CA GLY A 78 17.23 -8.78 1.10
C GLY A 78 18.44 -8.71 0.16
N ARG A 79 18.29 -8.11 -1.02
CA ARG A 79 19.33 -8.05 -2.06
C ARG A 79 20.35 -6.96 -1.77
N LYS A 80 21.55 -7.13 -2.36
CA LYS A 80 22.59 -6.11 -2.28
C LYS A 80 22.20 -4.89 -3.09
N ARG A 81 22.48 -3.70 -2.54
CA ARG A 81 22.20 -2.41 -3.20
C ARG A 81 22.75 -2.33 -4.63
N GLY A 82 23.97 -2.83 -4.86
CA GLY A 82 24.60 -2.80 -6.18
C GLY A 82 23.85 -3.61 -7.24
N GLU A 83 23.23 -4.73 -6.86
CA GLU A 83 22.43 -5.54 -7.79
C GLU A 83 21.17 -4.80 -8.22
N VAL A 84 20.44 -4.22 -7.26
CA VAL A 84 19.23 -3.44 -7.55
C VAL A 84 19.55 -2.22 -8.40
N CYS A 85 20.67 -1.53 -8.14
CA CYS A 85 21.11 -0.42 -8.98
C CYS A 85 21.39 -0.86 -10.42
N LYS A 86 22.00 -2.03 -10.62
CA LYS A 86 22.30 -2.56 -11.95
C LYS A 86 21.02 -2.88 -12.71
N GLU A 87 20.07 -3.55 -12.09
CA GLU A 87 18.78 -3.87 -12.73
C GLU A 87 17.99 -2.63 -13.13
N ILE A 88 18.00 -1.60 -12.27
CA ILE A 88 17.36 -0.32 -12.58
C ILE A 88 18.11 0.38 -13.72
N ALA A 89 19.44 0.34 -13.72
CA ALA A 89 20.23 0.90 -14.81
C ALA A 89 19.90 0.23 -16.16
N ASP A 90 19.81 -1.10 -16.17
CA ASP A 90 19.43 -1.89 -17.34
C ASP A 90 17.99 -1.57 -17.78
N ALA A 91 17.03 -1.53 -16.84
CA ALA A 91 15.62 -1.23 -17.12
C ALA A 91 15.40 0.19 -17.66
N LEU A 92 16.17 1.17 -17.19
CA LEU A 92 16.10 2.56 -17.65
C LEU A 92 17.01 2.83 -18.84
N SER A 93 17.85 1.87 -19.26
CA SER A 93 18.89 2.08 -20.28
C SER A 93 19.82 3.27 -19.97
N ILE A 94 20.22 3.39 -18.70
CA ILE A 94 21.09 4.44 -18.17
C ILE A 94 22.37 3.84 -17.58
N SER A 95 23.35 4.68 -17.27
CA SER A 95 24.56 4.20 -16.58
C SER A 95 24.25 3.76 -15.13
N PRO A 96 24.97 2.76 -14.57
CA PRO A 96 24.82 2.35 -13.17
C PRO A 96 25.07 3.48 -12.17
N GLU A 97 25.99 4.41 -12.49
CA GLU A 97 26.23 5.58 -11.65
C GLU A 97 25.05 6.56 -11.70
N TRP A 98 24.45 6.80 -12.87
CA TRP A 98 23.23 7.61 -12.97
C TRP A 98 22.08 6.99 -12.17
N ALA A 99 21.84 5.68 -12.31
CA ALA A 99 20.83 4.96 -11.54
C ALA A 99 21.06 5.12 -10.03
N ARG A 100 22.29 4.96 -9.56
CA ARG A 100 22.65 5.17 -8.15
C ARG A 100 22.36 6.60 -7.70
N GLN A 101 22.67 7.61 -8.49
CA GLN A 101 22.41 9.01 -8.15
C GLN A 101 20.90 9.34 -8.11
N LEU A 102 20.11 8.76 -9.01
CA LEU A 102 18.64 8.86 -8.98
C LEU A 102 18.07 8.23 -7.71
N LEU A 103 18.49 7.01 -7.40
CA LEU A 103 17.99 6.23 -6.27
C LEU A 103 18.38 6.82 -4.90
N LEU A 104 19.50 7.54 -4.83
CA LEU A 104 19.89 8.32 -3.64
C LEU A 104 19.18 9.69 -3.54
N GLY A 105 18.36 10.05 -4.54
CA GLY A 105 17.70 11.36 -4.62
C GLY A 105 18.65 12.52 -4.90
N LYS A 106 19.85 12.24 -5.45
CA LYS A 106 20.85 13.27 -5.79
C LYS A 106 20.60 13.89 -7.17
N LYS A 107 20.01 13.12 -8.09
CA LYS A 107 19.62 13.59 -9.43
C LYS A 107 18.10 13.59 -9.57
N MET A 108 17.62 14.49 -10.42
CA MET A 108 16.19 14.56 -10.76
C MET A 108 15.91 13.59 -11.91
N PRO A 109 15.02 12.60 -11.72
CA PRO A 109 14.51 11.81 -12.84
C PRO A 109 13.67 12.69 -13.79
N ASN A 110 13.82 12.48 -15.09
CA ASN A 110 12.90 13.05 -16.08
C ASN A 110 11.61 12.20 -16.18
N VAL A 111 10.66 12.63 -17.02
CA VAL A 111 9.38 11.90 -17.19
C VAL A 111 9.57 10.46 -17.68
N PRO A 112 10.44 10.17 -18.68
CA PRO A 112 10.80 8.79 -19.03
C PRO A 112 11.35 7.97 -17.85
N ASP A 113 12.27 8.52 -17.07
CA ASP A 113 12.85 7.86 -15.89
C ASP A 113 11.75 7.51 -14.88
N LEU A 114 10.84 8.45 -14.59
CA LEU A 114 9.71 8.22 -13.67
C LEU A 114 8.76 7.13 -14.16
N THR A 115 8.52 7.08 -15.47
CA THR A 115 7.65 6.07 -16.08
C THR A 115 8.29 4.69 -15.97
N ALA A 116 9.58 4.58 -16.29
CA ALA A 116 10.34 3.35 -16.19
C ALA A 116 10.50 2.88 -14.74
N LEU A 117 10.73 3.81 -13.79
CA LEU A 117 10.76 3.50 -12.36
C LEU A 117 9.41 2.98 -11.88
N ALA A 118 8.29 3.61 -12.26
CA ALA A 118 6.97 3.14 -11.90
C ALA A 118 6.73 1.70 -12.40
N ALA A 119 7.08 1.42 -13.66
CA ALA A 119 6.97 0.09 -14.23
C ALA A 119 7.87 -0.93 -13.50
N PHE A 120 9.15 -0.58 -13.25
CA PHE A 120 10.11 -1.45 -12.56
C PHE A 120 9.65 -1.84 -11.15
N PHE A 121 9.06 -0.90 -10.41
CA PHE A 121 8.58 -1.14 -9.05
C PHE A 121 7.14 -1.65 -8.99
N GLY A 122 6.46 -1.86 -10.12
CA GLY A 122 5.08 -2.33 -10.16
C GLY A 122 4.07 -1.33 -9.61
N VAL A 123 4.34 -0.03 -9.75
CA VAL A 123 3.50 1.05 -9.24
C VAL A 123 2.38 1.33 -10.24
N GLU A 124 1.16 0.92 -9.89
CA GLU A 124 -0.02 1.03 -10.77
C GLU A 124 -0.39 2.47 -11.13
N GLN A 125 0.01 3.46 -10.31
CA GLN A 125 -0.31 4.87 -10.53
C GLN A 125 0.63 5.57 -11.52
N GLY A 126 1.62 4.84 -12.06
CA GLY A 126 2.59 5.42 -12.98
C GLY A 126 3.37 6.58 -12.35
N THR A 127 3.55 7.65 -13.12
CA THR A 127 4.24 8.88 -12.66
C THR A 127 3.51 9.59 -11.53
N GLY A 128 2.18 9.44 -11.42
CA GLY A 128 1.36 10.03 -10.36
C GLY A 128 1.82 9.65 -8.97
N PHE A 129 2.35 8.44 -8.79
CA PHE A 129 2.96 8.04 -7.52
C PHE A 129 4.07 8.98 -7.06
N PHE A 130 4.87 9.54 -7.97
CA PHE A 130 5.96 10.45 -7.61
C PHE A 130 5.50 11.91 -7.51
N THR A 131 4.52 12.30 -8.32
CA THR A 131 4.14 13.70 -8.49
C THR A 131 2.92 14.12 -7.68
N ASP A 132 2.02 13.21 -7.33
CA ASP A 132 0.73 13.55 -6.73
C ASP A 132 0.87 14.24 -5.37
N PRO A 133 0.03 15.26 -5.09
CA PRO A 133 -0.08 15.86 -3.77
C PRO A 133 -0.26 14.84 -2.66
N ALA A 134 0.33 15.09 -1.49
CA ALA A 134 0.21 14.19 -0.33
C ALA A 134 -1.25 13.82 0.02
N PRO A 135 -2.23 14.76 -0.01
CA PRO A 135 -3.63 14.41 0.21
C PRO A 135 -4.18 13.44 -0.84
N ILE A 136 -3.78 13.58 -2.10
CA ILE A 136 -4.23 12.73 -3.21
C ILE A 136 -3.64 11.32 -3.08
N ALA A 137 -2.34 11.24 -2.81
CA ALA A 137 -1.64 9.96 -2.60
C ALA A 137 -2.22 9.19 -1.41
N LEU A 138 -2.44 9.86 -0.28
CA LEU A 138 -3.02 9.23 0.91
C LEU A 138 -4.48 8.81 0.65
N ASN A 139 -5.30 9.70 0.08
CA ASN A 139 -6.71 9.39 -0.17
C ASN A 139 -6.90 8.16 -1.07
N ARG A 140 -6.03 7.97 -2.07
CA ARG A 140 -6.03 6.78 -2.90
C ARG A 140 -5.81 5.50 -2.08
N GLU A 141 -4.84 5.51 -1.19
CA GLU A 141 -4.55 4.36 -0.32
C GLU A 141 -5.66 4.11 0.70
N LEU A 142 -6.28 5.16 1.24
CA LEU A 142 -7.42 5.00 2.14
C LEU A 142 -8.66 4.45 1.43
N ARG A 143 -8.87 4.82 0.16
CA ARG A 143 -9.95 4.23 -0.66
C ARG A 143 -9.71 2.75 -0.95
N ARG A 144 -8.46 2.31 -1.13
CA ARG A 144 -8.12 0.88 -1.21
C ARG A 144 -8.48 0.17 0.08
N LEU A 145 -8.04 0.71 1.23
CA LEU A 145 -8.39 0.15 2.54
C LEU A 145 -9.91 0.09 2.77
N LEU A 146 -10.64 1.13 2.38
CA LEU A 146 -12.10 1.16 2.49
C LEU A 146 -12.76 0.08 1.61
N ALA A 147 -12.25 -0.14 0.39
CA ALA A 147 -12.74 -1.19 -0.49
C ALA A 147 -12.42 -2.59 0.05
N ASP A 148 -11.23 -2.78 0.63
CA ASP A 148 -10.80 -4.04 1.23
C ASP A 148 -11.64 -4.39 2.48
N LEU A 149 -11.99 -3.39 3.28
CA LEU A 149 -12.90 -3.56 4.43
C LEU A 149 -14.36 -3.73 4.00
N GLY A 150 -14.75 -3.10 2.90
CA GLY A 150 -16.12 -3.06 2.40
C GLY A 150 -16.51 -4.21 1.49
N GLY A 151 -15.60 -5.12 1.14
CA GLY A 151 -15.90 -6.32 0.36
C GLY A 151 -16.76 -6.02 -0.88
N ALA A 152 -16.29 -5.14 -1.76
CA ALA A 152 -16.97 -4.71 -3.00
C ALA A 152 -18.36 -4.09 -2.79
N GLU A 153 -18.45 -2.77 -2.98
CA GLU A 153 -19.72 -2.08 -3.23
C GLU A 153 -20.36 -2.66 -4.50
N GLY A 154 -21.18 -3.70 -4.33
CA GLY A 154 -21.66 -4.51 -5.44
C GLY A 154 -22.64 -5.61 -5.02
N GLY A 155 -23.69 -5.25 -4.29
CA GLY A 155 -25.02 -5.87 -4.46
C GLY A 155 -25.23 -7.36 -4.18
N ALA A 156 -24.32 -8.07 -3.51
CA ALA A 156 -24.61 -9.38 -2.93
C ALA A 156 -24.48 -9.26 -1.41
N GLU A 157 -25.50 -9.67 -0.67
CA GLU A 157 -25.47 -9.68 0.79
C GLU A 157 -24.11 -10.16 1.29
N GLU A 158 -23.46 -9.39 2.18
CA GLU A 158 -22.17 -9.72 2.76
C GLU A 158 -22.17 -11.19 3.20
N GLY A 159 -21.54 -12.03 2.37
CA GLY A 159 -21.56 -13.46 2.53
C GLY A 159 -20.99 -13.84 3.90
N PRO A 160 -21.39 -14.99 4.47
CA PRO A 160 -20.93 -15.42 5.79
C PRO A 160 -19.41 -15.37 5.96
N LEU A 161 -18.67 -15.64 4.88
CA LEU A 161 -17.20 -15.58 4.83
C LEU A 161 -16.65 -14.15 4.93
N VAL A 162 -17.25 -13.17 4.26
CA VAL A 162 -16.85 -11.75 4.36
C VAL A 162 -17.12 -11.26 5.77
N ARG A 163 -18.30 -11.58 6.31
CA ARG A 163 -18.69 -11.22 7.68
C ARG A 163 -17.79 -11.87 8.73
N PHE A 164 -17.40 -13.13 8.53
CA PHE A 164 -16.45 -13.85 9.37
C PHE A 164 -15.05 -13.23 9.30
N ALA A 165 -14.55 -12.96 8.09
CA ALA A 165 -13.23 -12.38 7.88
C ALA A 165 -13.12 -10.98 8.51
N THR A 166 -14.16 -10.17 8.39
CA THR A 166 -14.24 -8.84 9.02
C THR A 166 -14.36 -8.95 10.54
N ARG A 167 -15.24 -9.81 11.07
CA ARG A 167 -15.43 -9.99 12.52
C ARG A 167 -14.19 -10.55 13.24
N HIS A 168 -13.43 -11.41 12.58
CA HIS A 168 -12.26 -12.06 13.18
C HIS A 168 -10.93 -11.42 12.79
N GLY A 169 -10.94 -10.26 12.11
CA GLY A 169 -9.72 -9.55 11.73
C GLY A 169 -8.84 -10.34 10.75
N VAL A 170 -9.42 -11.22 9.94
CA VAL A 170 -8.67 -11.95 8.90
C VAL A 170 -8.20 -10.98 7.81
N VAL A 171 -8.99 -9.94 7.53
CA VAL A 171 -8.58 -8.82 6.66
C VAL A 171 -7.38 -8.08 7.27
N THR A 172 -7.34 -7.89 8.60
CA THR A 172 -6.19 -7.25 9.26
C THR A 172 -4.94 -8.15 9.21
N LEU A 173 -5.08 -9.48 9.20
CA LEU A 173 -3.95 -10.39 8.95
C LEU A 173 -3.36 -10.27 7.54
N ALA A 174 -4.20 -10.09 6.52
CA ALA A 174 -3.75 -9.84 5.15
C ALA A 174 -3.08 -8.46 5.01
N LEU A 175 -3.64 -7.43 5.66
CA LEU A 175 -3.10 -6.07 5.67
C LEU A 175 -1.82 -5.91 6.51
N ARG A 176 -1.58 -6.79 7.50
CA ARG A 176 -0.42 -6.75 8.40
C ARG A 176 0.93 -6.99 7.72
N GLY A 177 0.98 -7.44 6.46
CA GLY A 177 2.22 -7.82 5.79
C GLY A 177 3.03 -8.90 6.53
N ARG A 178 2.49 -9.48 7.61
CA ARG A 178 3.06 -10.61 8.32
C ARG A 178 2.81 -11.82 7.47
N GLN A 179 3.82 -12.24 6.72
CA GLN A 179 3.80 -13.55 6.11
C GLN A 179 3.59 -14.58 7.22
N LEU A 180 2.44 -15.25 7.20
CA LEU A 180 2.23 -16.48 7.94
C LEU A 180 3.39 -17.42 7.56
N THR A 181 3.94 -18.14 8.53
CA THR A 181 4.97 -19.14 8.21
C THR A 181 4.37 -20.14 7.20
N PRO A 182 5.18 -20.74 6.30
CA PRO A 182 4.66 -21.67 5.30
C PRO A 182 3.75 -22.75 5.91
N ARG A 183 4.11 -23.26 7.09
CA ARG A 183 3.32 -24.22 7.86
C ARG A 183 1.96 -23.70 8.34
N LYS A 184 1.85 -22.41 8.69
CA LYS A 184 0.58 -21.77 9.06
C LYS A 184 -0.26 -21.40 7.84
N GLN A 185 0.37 -21.06 6.71
CA GLN A 185 -0.33 -20.87 5.43
C GLN A 185 -0.95 -22.17 4.95
N GLU A 186 -0.19 -23.27 5.01
CA GLU A 186 -0.65 -24.60 4.64
C GLU A 186 -1.76 -25.10 5.57
N ALA A 187 -1.64 -24.89 6.88
CA ALA A 187 -2.71 -25.22 7.83
C ALA A 187 -4.00 -24.41 7.58
N LEU A 188 -3.87 -23.12 7.24
CA LEU A 188 -5.01 -22.27 6.88
C LEU A 188 -5.65 -22.73 5.55
N ALA A 189 -4.83 -23.07 4.55
CA ALA A 189 -5.29 -23.59 3.27
C ALA A 189 -6.06 -24.90 3.45
N VAL A 190 -5.54 -25.85 4.23
CA VAL A 190 -6.21 -27.13 4.53
C VAL A 190 -7.52 -26.92 5.31
N MET A 191 -7.56 -25.99 6.26
CA MET A 191 -8.81 -25.64 6.95
C MET A 191 -9.85 -25.06 6.01
N LEU A 192 -9.45 -24.14 5.12
CA LEU A 192 -10.35 -23.53 4.14
C LEU A 192 -10.84 -24.57 3.11
N GLU A 193 -9.96 -25.47 2.67
CA GLU A 193 -10.28 -26.55 1.75
C GLU A 193 -11.25 -27.55 2.37
N GLY A 194 -11.10 -27.88 3.65
CA GLY A 194 -12.05 -28.70 4.39
C GLY A 194 -13.44 -28.06 4.53
N LEU A 195 -13.49 -26.74 4.72
CA LEU A 195 -14.75 -25.99 4.78
C LEU A 195 -15.41 -25.86 3.40
N LEU A 196 -14.63 -25.74 2.32
CA LEU A 196 -15.14 -25.65 0.95
C LEU A 196 -15.58 -27.01 0.39
N SER A 197 -14.94 -28.10 0.81
CA SER A 197 -15.28 -29.47 0.38
C SER A 197 -16.47 -30.05 1.17
N GLY A 198 -16.76 -29.53 2.36
CA GLY A 198 -17.91 -29.96 3.18
C GLY A 198 -19.28 -29.49 2.68
N GLY A 199 -19.34 -28.76 1.57
CA GLY A 199 -20.59 -28.25 0.96
C GLY A 199 -21.28 -29.21 -0.01
N GLU A 200 -20.69 -30.36 -0.33
CA GLU A 200 -21.39 -31.45 -1.03
C GLU A 200 -22.26 -32.25 -0.05
N GLU A 201 -23.20 -31.58 0.62
CA GLU A 201 -24.27 -32.28 1.33
C GLU A 201 -25.16 -32.95 0.27
N THR A 202 -25.00 -34.26 0.22
CA THR A 202 -25.69 -35.17 -0.69
C THR A 202 -27.17 -35.15 -0.35
N ASP A 203 -27.98 -34.58 -1.24
CA ASP A 203 -29.44 -34.68 -1.19
C ASP A 203 -29.85 -36.15 -1.32
N ARG A 204 -30.24 -36.77 -0.19
CA ARG A 204 -30.95 -38.05 -0.11
C ARG A 204 -31.85 -38.11 1.13
#